data_AF-A0A7V7C1V7-F1
#
_entry.id   AF-A0A7V7C1V7-F1
#
_cell.length_a   1.000
_cell.length_b   1.000
_cell.length_c   1.000
_cell.angle_alpha   90.00
_cell.angle_beta   90.00
_cell.angle_gamma   90.00
#
_symmetry.space_group_name_H-M   'P 1'
#
loop_
_entity.id
_entity.type
_entity.pdbx_description
1 polymer ?
#
loop_
_entity_poly.entity_id
_entity_poly.type
_entity_poly.pdbx_seq_one_letter_code
_entity_poly.pdbx_strand_id
1 'polypeptide(L)'
;MQGLSERQYAARVGLSRGAIQKAKAAGRLVLHEDGSIDAEASDVRRAAMTDPSKSRRTTAPKLKPVPDAAVSAVGDTLREQGLAAPPVGSGTTFLQAKTANEVLKAQERRIRLQKLKGEL
;
A
#
# COMPACT_ATOMS: atom_id res chain seq x y z
N MET A 1 32.38 -9.80 -26.09
CA MET A 1 31.08 -9.33 -25.57
C MET A 1 30.93 -7.89 -26.00
N GLN A 2 29.94 -7.58 -26.83
CA GLN A 2 29.77 -6.22 -27.39
C GLN A 2 29.07 -5.27 -26.40
N GLY A 3 28.20 -5.79 -25.55
CA GLY A 3 27.49 -5.03 -24.51
C GLY A 3 27.73 -5.56 -23.09
N LEU A 4 26.88 -5.14 -22.16
CA LEU A 4 26.98 -5.46 -20.74
C LEU A 4 26.34 -6.80 -20.39
N SER A 5 26.88 -7.49 -19.39
CA SER A 5 26.16 -8.58 -18.72
C SER A 5 24.98 -8.06 -17.89
N GLU A 6 24.00 -8.92 -17.61
CA GLU A 6 22.83 -8.57 -16.78
C GLU A 6 23.22 -7.96 -15.43
N ARG A 7 24.30 -8.45 -14.81
CA ARG A 7 24.78 -7.95 -13.51
C ARG A 7 25.43 -6.56 -13.63
N GLN A 8 26.22 -6.33 -14.67
CA GLN A 8 26.86 -5.03 -14.90
C GLN A 8 25.81 -3.96 -15.25
N TYR A 9 24.85 -4.30 -16.09
CA TYR A 9 23.75 -3.39 -16.41
C TYR A 9 22.88 -3.10 -15.18
N ALA A 10 22.58 -4.10 -14.35
CA ALA A 10 21.88 -3.92 -13.07
C ALA A 10 22.59 -2.92 -12.15
N ALA A 11 23.91 -3.04 -12.00
CA ALA A 11 24.72 -2.12 -11.21
C ALA A 11 24.70 -0.70 -11.76
N ARG A 12 24.82 -0.53 -13.10
CA ARG A 12 24.76 0.78 -13.78
C ARG A 12 23.45 1.52 -13.49
N VAL A 13 22.32 0.82 -13.55
CA VAL A 13 20.99 1.46 -13.43
C VAL A 13 20.42 1.43 -12.01
N GLY A 14 21.20 0.95 -11.04
CA GLY A 14 20.78 0.86 -9.63
C GLY A 14 19.61 -0.11 -9.39
N LEU A 15 19.45 -1.12 -10.24
CA LEU A 15 18.39 -2.13 -10.12
C LEU A 15 18.96 -3.48 -9.68
N SER A 16 18.11 -4.34 -9.13
CA SER A 16 18.50 -5.71 -8.84
C SER A 16 18.60 -6.55 -10.12
N ARG A 17 19.44 -7.58 -10.13
CA ARG A 17 19.53 -8.53 -11.25
C ARG A 17 18.16 -9.12 -11.60
N GLY A 18 17.35 -9.46 -10.60
CA GLY A 18 15.99 -9.97 -10.81
C GLY A 18 15.07 -8.96 -11.51
N ALA A 19 15.24 -7.66 -11.24
CA ALA A 19 14.50 -6.61 -11.96
C ALA A 19 14.94 -6.52 -13.43
N ILE A 20 16.24 -6.67 -13.72
CA ILE A 20 16.76 -6.73 -15.09
C ILE A 20 16.23 -7.97 -15.84
N GLN A 21 16.19 -9.13 -15.18
CA GLN A 21 15.62 -10.35 -15.77
C GLN A 21 14.13 -10.19 -16.10
N LYS A 22 13.35 -9.57 -15.20
CA LYS A 22 11.95 -9.23 -15.48
C LYS A 22 11.82 -8.25 -16.65
N ALA A 23 12.69 -7.24 -16.72
CA ALA A 23 12.70 -6.29 -17.84
C ALA A 23 13.03 -6.98 -19.18
N LYS A 24 13.98 -7.93 -19.17
CA LYS A 24 14.31 -8.78 -20.33
C LYS A 24 13.12 -9.64 -20.77
N ALA A 25 12.49 -10.35 -19.83
CA ALA A 25 11.31 -11.16 -20.11
C ALA A 25 10.12 -10.33 -20.62
N ALA A 26 10.00 -9.07 -20.18
CA ALA A 26 8.98 -8.14 -20.64
C ALA A 26 9.33 -7.41 -21.96
N GLY A 27 10.45 -7.74 -22.62
CA GLY A 27 10.86 -7.12 -23.88
C GLY A 27 11.27 -5.64 -23.77
N ARG A 28 11.67 -5.21 -22.57
CA ARG A 28 12.06 -3.81 -22.29
C ARG A 28 13.56 -3.54 -22.43
N LEU A 29 14.36 -4.54 -22.77
CA LEU A 29 15.80 -4.42 -23.00
C LEU A 29 16.12 -4.67 -24.47
N VAL A 30 17.18 -4.03 -24.94
CA VAL A 30 17.77 -4.26 -26.26
C VAL A 30 19.01 -5.13 -26.07
N LEU A 31 19.07 -6.23 -26.80
CA LEU A 31 20.16 -7.20 -26.75
C LEU A 31 20.90 -7.20 -28.08
N HIS A 32 22.21 -7.36 -28.05
CA HIS A 32 23.02 -7.68 -29.22
C HIS A 32 22.82 -9.15 -29.62
N GLU A 33 23.31 -9.53 -30.80
CA GLU A 33 23.21 -10.91 -31.32
C GLU A 33 23.91 -11.95 -30.42
N ASP A 34 24.95 -11.53 -29.69
CA ASP A 34 25.65 -12.36 -28.70
C ASP A 34 24.88 -12.50 -27.36
N GLY A 35 23.71 -11.87 -27.23
CA GLY A 35 22.86 -11.88 -26.03
C GLY A 35 23.28 -10.90 -24.93
N SER A 36 24.32 -10.09 -25.16
CA SER A 36 24.73 -9.01 -24.26
C SER A 36 23.78 -7.80 -24.36
N ILE A 37 23.70 -6.99 -23.31
CA ILE A 37 22.77 -5.85 -23.23
C ILE A 37 23.40 -4.61 -23.85
N ASP A 38 22.72 -4.02 -24.83
CA ASP A 38 23.00 -2.66 -25.28
C ASP A 38 22.47 -1.69 -24.21
N ALA A 39 23.39 -1.09 -23.45
CA ALA A 39 23.04 -0.31 -22.27
C ALA A 39 22.27 0.98 -22.63
N GLU A 40 22.72 1.72 -23.65
CA GLU A 40 22.10 2.99 -24.04
C GLU A 40 20.71 2.75 -24.65
N ALA A 41 20.60 1.81 -25.58
CA ALA A 41 19.31 1.50 -26.20
C ALA A 41 18.32 0.90 -25.20
N SER A 42 18.81 0.11 -24.24
CA SER A 42 17.98 -0.46 -23.16
C SER A 42 17.49 0.59 -22.17
N ASP A 43 18.28 1.61 -21.86
CA ASP A 43 17.86 2.70 -20.98
C ASP A 43 16.74 3.53 -21.63
N VAL A 44 16.88 3.87 -22.92
CA VAL A 44 15.83 4.56 -23.69
C VAL A 44 14.55 3.72 -23.76
N ARG A 45 14.66 2.43 -24.10
CA ARG A 45 13.51 1.53 -24.21
C ARG A 45 12.80 1.33 -22.87
N ARG A 46 13.55 1.20 -21.77
CA ARG A 46 12.98 1.13 -20.42
C ARG A 46 12.26 2.41 -20.04
N ALA A 47 12.85 3.58 -20.29
CA ALA A 47 12.22 4.85 -19.97
C ALA A 47 10.90 5.03 -20.73
N ALA A 48 10.88 4.74 -22.03
CA ALA A 48 9.69 4.81 -22.86
C ALA A 48 8.57 3.84 -22.43
N MET A 49 8.92 2.66 -21.94
CA MET A 49 7.95 1.63 -21.50
C MET A 49 7.60 1.70 -20.00
N THR A 50 8.14 2.66 -19.25
CA THR A 50 7.83 2.83 -17.84
C THR A 50 6.65 3.77 -17.65
N ASP A 51 5.56 3.25 -17.11
CA ASP A 51 4.40 4.05 -16.71
C ASP A 51 4.69 4.76 -15.37
N PRO A 52 4.78 6.11 -15.35
CA PRO A 52 5.08 6.86 -14.14
C PRO A 52 4.03 6.68 -13.04
N SER A 53 2.76 6.38 -13.40
CA SER A 53 1.69 6.16 -12.43
C SER A 53 1.83 4.82 -11.69
N LYS A 54 2.48 3.83 -12.31
CA LYS A 54 2.78 2.51 -11.73
C LYS A 54 4.14 2.45 -11.05
N SER A 55 4.93 3.51 -11.16
CA SER A 55 6.17 3.64 -10.41
C SER A 55 5.85 3.86 -8.94
N ARG A 56 6.22 2.89 -8.10
CA ARG A 56 6.05 3.00 -6.66
C ARG A 56 6.96 4.12 -6.16
N ARG A 57 6.40 5.30 -5.89
CA ARG A 57 7.11 6.38 -5.19
C ARG A 57 7.55 5.84 -3.82
N THR A 58 8.85 5.60 -3.67
CA THR A 58 9.48 5.11 -2.45
C THR A 58 9.39 6.10 -1.29
N THR A 59 8.90 7.32 -1.55
CA THR A 59 8.84 8.45 -0.63
C THR A 59 7.49 8.63 0.05
N ALA A 60 6.46 7.81 -0.24
CA ALA A 60 5.24 7.86 0.56
C ALA A 60 5.57 7.41 1.99
N PRO A 61 5.34 8.25 3.02
CA PRO A 61 5.64 7.86 4.40
C PRO A 61 4.84 6.59 4.72
N LYS A 62 5.55 5.55 5.21
CA LYS A 62 4.90 4.34 5.69
C LYS A 62 3.97 4.75 6.83
N LEU A 63 2.66 4.62 6.61
CA LEU A 63 1.66 4.89 7.63
C LEU A 63 1.93 3.96 8.82
N LYS A 64 1.88 4.51 10.03
CA LYS A 64 1.98 3.71 11.25
C LYS A 64 0.77 2.77 11.29
N PRO A 65 0.95 1.48 11.62
CA PRO A 65 -0.16 0.58 11.86
C PRO A 65 -1.11 1.15 12.92
N VAL A 66 -2.41 0.93 12.73
CA VAL A 66 -3.41 1.29 13.74
C VAL A 66 -3.16 0.40 14.98
N PRO A 67 -3.12 0.96 16.20
CA PRO A 67 -2.93 0.17 17.41
C PRO A 67 -4.05 -0.86 17.63
N ASP A 68 -3.70 -2.06 18.10
CA ASP A 68 -4.67 -3.13 18.39
C ASP A 68 -5.75 -2.69 19.37
N ALA A 69 -5.42 -1.84 20.35
CA ALA A 69 -6.40 -1.27 21.28
C ALA A 69 -7.51 -0.47 20.57
N ALA A 70 -7.17 0.27 19.51
CA ALA A 70 -8.16 1.02 18.72
C ALA A 70 -9.04 0.09 17.88
N VAL A 71 -8.48 -1.02 17.39
CA VAL A 71 -9.24 -2.06 16.67
C VAL A 71 -10.20 -2.77 17.62
N SER A 72 -9.76 -3.10 18.84
CA SER A 72 -10.60 -3.70 19.87
C SER A 72 -11.77 -2.80 20.26
N ALA A 73 -11.55 -1.49 20.42
CA ALA A 73 -12.61 -0.53 20.74
C ALA A 73 -13.74 -0.49 19.69
N VAL A 74 -13.42 -0.67 18.40
CA VAL A 74 -14.44 -0.82 17.35
C VAL A 74 -15.25 -2.10 17.56
N GLY A 75 -14.61 -3.20 17.95
CA GLY A 75 -15.30 -4.44 18.29
C GLY A 75 -16.23 -4.28 19.50
N ASP A 76 -15.76 -3.62 20.55
CA ASP A 76 -16.52 -3.38 21.78
C ASP A 76 -17.77 -2.54 21.51
N THR A 77 -17.62 -1.41 20.83
CA THR A 77 -18.74 -0.53 20.45
C THR A 77 -19.80 -1.21 19.59
N LEU A 78 -19.40 -2.11 18.67
CA LEU A 78 -20.35 -2.89 17.89
C LEU A 78 -21.09 -3.91 18.75
N ARG A 79 -20.39 -4.62 19.66
CA ARG A 79 -21.04 -5.61 20.55
C ARG A 79 -22.03 -4.94 21.51
N GLU A 80 -21.69 -3.79 22.06
CA GLU A 80 -22.59 -3.01 22.93
C GLU A 80 -23.92 -2.64 22.26
N GLN A 81 -23.91 -2.45 20.94
CA GLN A 81 -25.12 -2.14 20.16
C GLN A 81 -25.77 -3.39 19.55
N GLY A 82 -25.33 -4.60 19.92
CA GLY A 82 -25.85 -5.85 19.38
C GLY A 82 -25.51 -6.08 17.90
N LEU A 83 -24.51 -5.37 17.36
CA LEU A 83 -24.06 -5.49 15.98
C LEU A 83 -22.95 -6.53 15.84
N ALA A 84 -22.81 -7.07 14.64
CA ALA A 84 -21.76 -8.03 14.33
C ALA A 84 -20.37 -7.37 14.42
N ALA A 85 -19.65 -7.71 15.49
CA ALA A 85 -18.26 -7.30 15.69
C ALA A 85 -17.28 -8.27 15.02
N PRO A 86 -16.11 -7.79 14.56
CA PRO A 86 -15.07 -8.69 14.08
C PRO A 86 -14.59 -9.62 15.21
N PRO A 87 -14.23 -10.88 14.87
CA PRO A 87 -13.67 -11.81 15.84
C PRO A 87 -12.33 -11.28 16.39
N VAL A 88 -12.02 -11.63 17.64
CA VAL A 88 -10.80 -11.19 18.33
C VAL A 88 -9.57 -11.62 17.52
N GLY A 89 -8.65 -10.68 17.29
CA GLY A 89 -7.46 -10.92 16.47
C GLY A 89 -7.68 -10.83 14.95
N SER A 90 -8.90 -10.54 14.50
CA SER A 90 -9.19 -10.22 13.09
C SER A 90 -9.24 -8.70 12.87
N GLY A 91 -8.80 -8.26 11.69
CA GLY A 91 -8.83 -6.85 11.32
C GLY A 91 -10.24 -6.30 11.21
N THR A 92 -10.42 -5.01 11.49
CA THR A 92 -11.69 -4.32 11.29
C THR A 92 -11.90 -3.98 9.82
N THR A 93 -13.08 -4.27 9.30
CA THR A 93 -13.48 -3.80 7.97
C THR A 93 -13.82 -2.31 8.01
N PHE A 94 -13.70 -1.64 6.86
CA PHE A 94 -14.08 -0.23 6.74
C PHE A 94 -15.54 0.02 7.15
N LEU A 95 -16.46 -0.89 6.77
CA LEU A 95 -17.87 -0.78 7.13
C LEU A 95 -18.07 -0.85 8.65
N GLN A 96 -17.43 -1.80 9.33
CA GLN A 96 -17.47 -1.92 10.80
C GLN A 96 -16.94 -0.66 11.49
N ALA A 97 -15.81 -0.14 11.03
CA ALA A 97 -15.23 1.09 11.58
C ALA A 97 -16.16 2.30 11.39
N LYS A 98 -16.80 2.43 10.22
CA LYS A 98 -17.76 3.50 9.95
C LYS A 98 -19.00 3.38 10.84
N THR A 99 -19.53 2.17 11.01
CA THR A 99 -20.68 1.93 11.88
C THR A 99 -20.39 2.28 13.34
N ALA A 100 -19.24 1.83 13.87
CA ALA A 100 -18.80 2.20 15.22
C ALA A 100 -18.65 3.73 15.38
N ASN A 101 -18.11 4.41 14.37
CA ASN A 101 -17.96 5.87 14.39
C ASN A 101 -19.32 6.59 14.46
N GLU A 102 -20.33 6.14 13.71
CA GLU A 102 -21.68 6.72 13.77
C GLU A 102 -22.38 6.43 15.10
N VAL A 103 -22.19 5.23 15.67
CA VAL A 103 -22.66 4.91 17.03
C VAL A 103 -22.08 5.87 18.06
N LEU A 104 -20.76 6.07 18.05
CA LEU A 104 -20.09 6.96 18.99
C LEU A 104 -20.58 8.41 18.84
N LYS A 105 -20.78 8.89 17.61
CA LYS A 105 -21.39 10.22 17.36
C LYS A 105 -22.80 10.32 17.92
N ALA A 106 -23.61 9.27 17.79
CA ALA A 106 -24.96 9.25 18.34
C ALA A 106 -24.96 9.30 19.87
N GLN A 107 -24.05 8.56 20.52
CA GLN A 107 -23.87 8.59 21.97
C GLN A 107 -23.45 9.98 22.47
N GLU A 108 -22.47 10.60 21.81
CA GLU A 108 -22.02 11.96 22.14
C GLU A 108 -23.18 12.97 22.07
N ARG A 109 -23.97 12.91 21.00
CA ARG A 109 -25.15 13.78 20.82
C ARG A 109 -26.19 13.54 21.91
N ARG A 110 -26.46 12.28 22.27
CA ARG A 110 -27.40 11.95 23.35
C ARG A 110 -26.96 12.54 24.69
N ILE A 111 -25.68 12.39 25.05
CA ILE A 111 -25.13 12.95 26.29
C ILE A 111 -25.20 14.48 26.26
N ARG A 112 -24.88 15.12 25.13
CA ARG A 112 -24.98 16.57 24.98
C ARG A 112 -26.41 17.07 25.19
N LEU A 113 -27.40 16.37 24.64
CA LEU A 113 -28.81 16.70 24.83
C LEU A 113 -29.24 16.55 26.30
N GLN A 114 -28.80 15.49 26.99
CA GLN A 114 -29.11 15.29 28.42
C GLN A 114 -28.54 16.40 29.30
N LYS A 115 -27.28 16.81 29.06
CA LYS A 115 -26.65 17.94 29.75
C LYS A 115 -27.41 19.24 29.52
N LEU A 116 -27.84 19.51 28.28
CA LEU A 116 -28.64 20.70 27.96
C LEU A 116 -30.01 20.71 28.65
N LYS A 117 -30.57 19.54 28.95
CA LYS A 117 -31.82 19.39 29.69
C LYS A 117 -31.65 19.45 31.21
N GLY A 118 -30.42 19.46 31.72
CA GLY A 118 -30.15 19.40 33.16
C GLY A 118 -30.46 18.05 33.80
N GLU A 119 -30.53 16.98 32.99
CA GLU A 119 -30.80 15.61 33.45
C GLU A 119 -29.52 14.89 33.94
N LEU A 120 -28.39 15.61 33.99
CA LEU A 120 -27.04 15.11 34.19
C LEU A 120 -26.16 16.15 34.89
#